data_AF-A0A9E2X0R0-F1
#
_entry.id   AF-A0A9E2X0R0-F1
#
_cell.length_a   1.000
_cell.length_b   1.000
_cell.length_c   1.000
_cell.angle_alpha   90.00
_cell.angle_beta   90.00
_cell.angle_gamma   90.00
#
_symmetry.space_group_name_H-M   'P 1'
#
loop_
_entity.id
_entity.type
_entity.pdbx_description
1 polymer ?
#
loop_
_entity_poly.entity_id
_entity_poly.type
_entity_poly.pdbx_seq_one_letter_code
_entity_poly.pdbx_strand_id
1 'polypeptide(L)' 'ISEGQIISIDQRGKKVMIGPSFLGLYGAWGISFGALFPVYQDVIQGPKEEYRLSMNISYWL' A
#
# COMPACT_ATOMS: atom_id res chain seq x y z
N ILE A 1 -27.10 -14.27 27.29
CA ILE A 1 -25.81 -14.82 27.79
C ILE A 1 -25.58 -16.09 26.99
N SER A 2 -24.66 -16.20 26.04
CA SER A 2 -23.28 -15.72 26.00
C SER A 2 -22.88 -15.37 24.57
N GLU A 3 -22.00 -14.39 24.43
CA GLU A 3 -21.49 -13.84 23.18
C GLU A 3 -20.87 -14.91 22.28
N GLY A 4 -21.46 -15.09 21.09
CA GLY A 4 -20.79 -15.72 19.95
C GLY A 4 -19.69 -14.79 19.47
N GLN A 5 -18.54 -14.90 20.14
CA GLN A 5 -17.29 -14.24 19.84
C GLN A 5 -17.04 -14.21 18.33
N ILE A 6 -17.17 -13.02 17.72
CA ILE A 6 -16.68 -12.76 16.36
C ILE A 6 -15.17 -12.94 16.44
N ILE A 7 -14.72 -14.15 16.14
CA ILE A 7 -13.35 -14.42 15.73
C ILE A 7 -13.14 -13.55 14.49
N SER A 8 -12.57 -12.38 14.71
CA SER A 8 -11.81 -11.66 13.69
C SER A 8 -10.67 -12.60 13.34
N ILE A 9 -10.95 -13.54 12.44
CA ILE A 9 -9.92 -14.28 11.74
C ILE A 9 -9.17 -13.17 11.02
N ASP A 10 -8.08 -12.74 11.63
CA ASP A 10 -7.12 -11.81 11.08
C ASP A 10 -6.45 -12.53 9.90
N GLN A 11 -7.22 -12.82 8.85
CA GLN A 11 -6.74 -13.11 7.51
C GLN A 11 -6.24 -11.78 6.93
N ARG A 12 -5.39 -11.08 7.67
CA ARG A 12 -4.61 -9.95 7.16
C ARG A 12 -3.61 -10.55 6.20
N GLY A 13 -4.09 -10.80 4.98
CA GLY A 13 -3.26 -11.24 3.88
C GLY A 13 -2.05 -10.31 3.79
N LYS A 14 -0.86 -10.86 4.00
CA LYS A 14 0.35 -10.08 4.06
C LYS A 14 0.76 -9.80 2.63
N LYS A 15 0.53 -8.55 2.20
CA LYS A 15 0.94 -8.06 0.88
C LYS A 15 2.18 -7.19 1.03
N VAL A 16 3.32 -7.70 0.59
CA VAL A 16 4.57 -6.94 0.50
C VAL A 16 4.73 -6.47 -0.94
N MET A 17 4.80 -5.16 -1.10
CA MET A 17 5.09 -4.53 -2.37
C MET A 17 6.43 -3.82 -2.29
N ILE A 18 7.23 -3.97 -3.33
CA ILE A 18 8.45 -3.18 -3.51
C ILE A 18 8.38 -2.55 -4.88
N GLY A 19 9.00 -1.41 -5.02
CA GLY A 19 9.22 -0.87 -6.35
C GLY A 19 9.91 0.47 -6.29
N PRO A 20 10.30 0.98 -7.47
CA PRO A 20 11.03 2.22 -7.56
C PRO A 20 10.16 3.37 -7.10
N SER A 21 10.72 4.21 -6.25
CA SER A 21 10.17 5.50 -5.87
C SER A 21 11.13 6.61 -6.30
N PHE A 22 10.56 7.66 -6.86
CA PHE A 22 11.23 8.89 -7.24
C PHE A 22 10.74 9.99 -6.33
N LEU A 23 11.67 10.68 -5.69
CA LEU A 23 11.40 11.85 -4.87
C LEU A 23 12.11 13.04 -5.51
N GLY A 24 11.33 13.92 -6.13
CA GLY A 24 11.80 15.21 -6.64
C GLY A 24 11.51 16.30 -5.62
N LEU A 25 12.56 16.95 -5.13
CA LEU A 25 12.46 18.14 -4.30
C LEU A 25 12.88 19.33 -5.15
N TYR A 26 11.97 20.28 -5.36
CA TYR A 26 12.23 21.51 -6.10
C TYR A 26 11.75 22.71 -5.28
N GLY A 27 12.68 23.35 -4.56
CA GLY A 27 12.37 24.45 -3.64
C GLY A 27 11.38 24.02 -2.56
N ALA A 28 10.26 24.73 -2.47
CA ALA A 28 9.12 24.42 -1.58
C ALA A 28 8.23 23.26 -2.07
N TRP A 29 8.48 22.70 -3.26
CA TRP A 29 7.66 21.66 -3.86
C TRP A 29 8.32 20.29 -3.69
N GLY A 30 7.62 19.35 -3.06
CA GLY A 30 7.99 17.95 -3.00
C GLY A 30 7.05 17.13 -3.89
N ILE A 31 7.57 16.55 -4.96
CA ILE A 31 6.84 15.65 -5.83
C ILE A 31 7.40 14.25 -5.61
N SER A 32 6.56 13.31 -5.18
CA SER A 32 6.93 11.90 -5.15
C SER A 32 6.07 11.09 -6.09
N PHE A 33 6.72 10.20 -6.83
CA PHE A 33 6.06 9.25 -7.71
C PHE A 33 6.69 7.88 -7.50
N GLY A 34 5.88 6.86 -7.30
CA GLY A 34 6.34 5.51 -7.06
C GLY A 34 5.46 4.49 -7.76
N ALA A 35 6.11 3.44 -8.28
CA ALA A 35 5.43 2.24 -8.73
C ALA A 35 5.73 1.14 -7.72
N LEU A 36 4.68 0.44 -7.28
CA LEU A 36 4.73 -0.62 -6.29
C LEU A 36 4.31 -1.91 -6.97
N PHE A 37 5.21 -2.89 -6.97
CA PHE A 37 4.98 -4.22 -7.52
C PHE A 37 4.88 -5.22 -6.37
N PRO A 38 3.87 -6.10 -6.37
CA PRO A 38 3.73 -7.11 -5.33
C PRO A 38 4.77 -8.22 -5.48
N VAL A 39 5.60 -8.42 -4.45
CA VAL A 39 6.60 -9.51 -4.40
C VAL A 39 6.06 -10.69 -3.63
N TYR A 40 5.28 -10.41 -2.58
CA TYR A 40 4.67 -11.43 -1.75
C TYR A 40 3.21 -11.06 -1.54
N GLN A 41 2.31 -11.94 -1.95
CA GLN A 41 0.87 -11.82 -1.76
C GLN A 41 0.37 -13.15 -1.20
N ASP A 42 0.27 -13.22 0.11
CA ASP A 42 -0.55 -14.25 0.76
C ASP A 42 -1.98 -13.70 0.82
N VAL A 43 -2.70 -13.78 -0.30
CA VAL A 43 -4.10 -13.34 -0.40
C VAL A 43 -4.94 -14.58 -0.63
N ILE A 44 -5.56 -15.08 0.45
CA ILE A 44 -6.35 -16.31 0.42
C ILE A 44 -7.60 -16.13 -0.47
N GLN A 45 -8.18 -14.91 -0.51
CA GLN A 45 -9.27 -14.52 -1.42
C GLN A 45 -9.27 -13.00 -1.67
N GLY A 46 -9.36 -12.57 -2.94
CA GLY A 46 -9.44 -11.16 -3.35
C GLY A 46 -8.82 -10.90 -4.73
N PRO A 47 -9.20 -9.84 -5.46
CA PRO A 47 -8.61 -9.53 -6.75
C PRO A 47 -7.11 -9.32 -6.60
N LYS A 48 -6.34 -10.07 -7.39
CA LYS A 48 -4.88 -10.02 -7.43
C LYS A 48 -4.47 -8.65 -7.96
N GLU A 49 -4.20 -7.72 -7.05
CA GLU A 49 -3.85 -6.34 -7.37
C GLU A 49 -2.38 -6.34 -7.87
N GLU A 50 -2.22 -6.29 -9.19
CA GLU A 50 -0.97 -6.53 -9.93
C GLU A 50 0.01 -5.36 -9.92
N TYR A 51 -0.47 -4.12 -9.80
CA TYR A 51 0.37 -2.92 -9.80
C TYR A 51 -0.31 -1.79 -9.04
N ARG A 52 0.47 -1.02 -8.28
CA ARG A 52 0.01 0.24 -7.66
C ARG A 52 0.90 1.38 -8.10
N LEU A 53 0.29 2.41 -8.66
CA LEU A 53 0.94 3.69 -8.92
C LEU A 53 0.59 4.64 -7.80
N SER A 54 1.59 5.31 -7.25
CA SER A 54 1.45 6.29 -6.17
C SER A 54 2.07 7.60 -6.62
N MET A 55 1.32 8.69 -6.54
CA MET A 55 1.80 10.04 -6.80
C MET A 55 1.40 10.92 -5.63
N ASN A 56 2.34 11.66 -5.06
CA ASN A 56 2.10 12.61 -3.99
C ASN A 56 2.74 13.95 -4.36
N ILE A 57 1.99 15.02 -4.16
CA ILE A 57 2.47 16.39 -4.35
C ILE A 57 2.31 17.09 -3.00
N SER A 58 3.43 17.48 -2.42
CA SER A 58 3.52 18.21 -1.16
C SER A 58 4.08 19.60 -1.45
N TYR A 59 3.50 20.63 -0.85
CA TYR A 59 3.98 22.00 -0.95
C TYR A 59 4.21 22.56 0.46
N TRP A 60 5.37 23.16 0.67
CA TRP A 60 5.80 23.72 1.95
C TRP A 60 5.75 25.25 1.84
N LEU A 61 4.67 25.87 2.35
CA LEU A 61 4.47 27.33 2.40
C LEU A 61 5.25 27.95 3.58
#